data_AF-A0A0V1J3A3-F1
#
_entry.id   AF-A0A0V1J3A3-F1
#
_cell.length_a   1.000
_cell.length_b   1.000
_cell.length_c   1.000
_cell.angle_alpha   90.00
_cell.angle_beta   90.00
_cell.angle_gamma   90.00
#
_symmetry.space_group_name_H-M   'P 1'
#
loop_
_entity.id
_entity.type
_entity.pdbx_description
1 polymer ?
#
loop_
_entity_poly.entity_id
_entity_poly.type
_entity_poly.pdbx_seq_one_letter_code
_entity_poly.pdbx_strand_id
1 'polypeptide(L)'
;MSCQAFRNCLKCILINTNAKLSFLNSFSIRKVSQVTQSLDDEESRNLQSRALYEPIVEKPFKLPSHGAVNVFISGYDFVVLEHFQSYIHKLARLMGFKIANTWASPARSFKCTVYKIGSAAISDQFEFRKYERNVQIEDFFSSTGSLLIDIIKTDLPEGVTLNVKSHTKADEEYRYIPDLELKEQRKLLETVNIMEESEERIEEVADVEAERIGKLAISKSDEIEIDPANPEDAVESEEPFLTVDISDALSEKDKIKFTVHMKTNFPAFTQKETSVVREHDEFLWLYDAIEENPLYAGYIIPPPPPRPDFDTSREKLQKLSEGEPTMTREEFAKMKAELEAEYLATFKKTVAMHGLFLTRLATHPVLKDDSNFQIFLEYQDANGLNIRGKNKKEKLESIWKRFSTSADEVLLSNQKDSEPFFEHEKNYLVEYYGHVREATSRSDKMTKHLKNMSDVMMKICSSLETLGGIEKSTELSKTVLKVAETYERCRKLEARVSSDFDLKLSDTLRYFMRDTQAAKDLLYRRLR
;
A
#
# COMPACT_ATOMS: atom_id res chain seq x y z
N MET A 1 -21.77 -0.26 -15.03
CA MET A 1 -20.33 0.08 -14.93
C MET A 1 -19.53 -1.22 -14.95
N SER A 2 -18.73 -1.41 -15.99
CA SER A 2 -18.35 -2.72 -16.54
C SER A 2 -17.33 -3.52 -15.70
N CYS A 3 -17.49 -4.85 -15.72
CA CYS A 3 -16.62 -5.94 -15.23
C CYS A 3 -15.12 -5.87 -15.61
N GLN A 4 -14.65 -4.81 -16.27
CA GLN A 4 -13.29 -4.64 -16.73
C GLN A 4 -12.30 -4.33 -15.59
N ALA A 5 -12.76 -3.67 -14.52
CA ALA A 5 -11.95 -3.44 -13.32
C ALA A 5 -11.67 -4.73 -12.54
N PHE A 6 -12.61 -5.69 -12.56
CA PHE A 6 -12.52 -6.95 -11.79
C PHE A 6 -11.73 -8.04 -12.55
N ARG A 7 -11.84 -8.10 -13.89
CA ARG A 7 -11.02 -9.01 -14.72
C ARG A 7 -9.52 -8.70 -14.66
N ASN A 8 -9.15 -7.45 -14.36
CA ASN A 8 -7.75 -7.07 -14.14
C ASN A 8 -7.22 -7.52 -12.77
N CYS A 9 -8.09 -7.76 -11.79
CA CYS A 9 -7.71 -8.23 -10.45
C CYS A 9 -7.57 -9.77 -10.40
N LEU A 10 -8.36 -10.51 -11.19
CA LEU A 10 -8.32 -11.98 -11.25
C LEU A 10 -7.11 -12.58 -11.99
N LYS A 11 -6.39 -11.80 -12.81
CA LYS A 11 -5.14 -12.29 -13.43
C LYS A 11 -3.99 -12.47 -12.42
N CYS A 12 -4.12 -11.96 -11.20
CA CYS A 12 -3.16 -12.15 -10.11
C CYS A 12 -3.42 -13.43 -9.27
N ILE A 13 -4.40 -14.27 -9.62
CA ILE A 13 -4.81 -15.44 -8.80
C ILE A 13 -4.78 -16.76 -9.58
N LEU A 14 -3.92 -16.90 -10.60
CA LEU A 14 -3.58 -18.23 -11.12
C LEU A 14 -2.49 -18.86 -10.24
N ILE A 15 -2.95 -19.48 -9.15
CA ILE A 15 -2.17 -20.38 -8.29
C ILE A 15 -1.64 -21.51 -9.17
N ASN A 16 -0.33 -21.49 -9.46
CA ASN A 16 0.32 -22.64 -10.04
C ASN A 16 0.51 -23.71 -8.94
N THR A 17 -0.26 -24.78 -9.05
CA THR A 17 -0.21 -26.00 -8.22
C THR A 17 1.06 -26.84 -8.43
N ASN A 18 2.12 -26.29 -9.03
CA ASN A 18 3.42 -26.94 -9.23
C ASN A 18 4.59 -26.22 -8.53
N ALA A 19 4.38 -25.68 -7.34
CA ALA A 19 5.48 -25.34 -6.44
C ALA A 19 6.10 -26.64 -5.86
N LYS A 20 6.76 -27.42 -6.73
CA LYS A 20 7.74 -28.40 -6.28
C LYS A 20 8.85 -27.64 -5.56
N LEU A 21 8.85 -27.72 -4.23
CA LEU A 21 10.03 -27.91 -3.36
C LEU A 21 11.38 -27.50 -3.99
N SER A 22 11.57 -26.22 -4.33
CA SER A 22 12.88 -25.68 -4.71
C SER A 22 13.69 -25.22 -3.49
N PHE A 23 13.06 -25.23 -2.31
CA PHE A 23 13.65 -24.78 -1.04
C PHE A 23 14.74 -25.71 -0.46
N LEU A 24 14.91 -26.92 -1.01
CA LEU A 24 15.95 -27.87 -0.56
C LEU A 24 17.10 -28.07 -1.55
N ASN A 25 17.06 -27.45 -2.73
CA ASN A 25 18.14 -27.58 -3.73
C ASN A 25 19.07 -26.35 -3.79
N SER A 26 18.80 -25.28 -3.05
CA SER A 26 19.71 -24.13 -2.93
C SER A 26 20.86 -24.34 -1.95
N PHE A 27 20.84 -25.43 -1.16
CA PHE A 27 22.01 -25.98 -0.49
C PHE A 27 22.74 -27.02 -1.35
N SER A 28 22.83 -26.79 -2.67
CA SER A 28 24.06 -27.19 -3.33
C SER A 28 25.13 -26.25 -2.79
N ILE A 29 25.88 -26.73 -1.79
CA ILE A 29 27.27 -26.34 -1.58
C ILE A 29 27.82 -26.19 -2.99
N ARG A 30 28.05 -24.94 -3.42
CA ARG A 30 28.88 -24.72 -4.59
C ARG A 30 30.15 -25.47 -4.22
N LYS A 31 30.39 -26.61 -4.86
CA LYS A 31 31.76 -27.00 -5.15
C LYS A 31 32.34 -25.70 -5.68
N VAL A 32 33.25 -25.13 -4.91
CA VAL A 32 34.12 -24.06 -5.35
C VAL A 32 34.85 -24.70 -6.52
N SER A 33 34.23 -24.64 -7.70
CA SER A 33 34.89 -24.88 -8.96
C SER A 33 35.92 -23.79 -9.01
N GLN A 34 37.15 -24.18 -8.67
CA GLN A 34 38.36 -23.43 -8.91
C GLN A 34 38.31 -22.93 -10.35
N VAL A 35 37.92 -21.67 -10.48
CA VAL A 35 38.52 -20.76 -11.43
C VAL A 35 38.89 -19.54 -10.60
N THR A 36 39.83 -19.75 -9.68
CA THR A 36 40.84 -18.73 -9.47
C THR A 36 41.39 -18.45 -10.85
N GLN A 37 41.11 -17.25 -11.38
CA GLN A 37 41.95 -16.68 -12.43
C GLN A 37 43.38 -16.99 -12.04
N SER A 38 44.08 -17.72 -12.90
CA SER A 38 45.51 -17.95 -12.77
C SER A 38 46.15 -16.58 -12.57
N LEU A 39 46.54 -16.30 -11.32
CA LEU A 39 47.57 -15.31 -11.06
C LEU A 39 48.74 -15.76 -11.93
N ASP A 40 49.13 -14.92 -12.88
CA ASP A 40 50.17 -15.23 -13.84
C ASP A 40 51.36 -15.87 -13.10
N ASP A 41 51.73 -17.10 -13.48
CA ASP A 41 52.77 -17.91 -12.83
C ASP A 41 54.13 -17.18 -12.77
N GLU A 42 54.27 -16.08 -13.50
CA GLU A 42 55.41 -15.18 -13.52
C GLU A 42 55.42 -14.20 -12.33
N GLU A 43 54.25 -13.73 -11.88
CA GLU A 43 54.12 -12.81 -10.73
C GLU A 43 54.35 -13.56 -9.41
N SER A 44 53.86 -14.80 -9.31
CA SER A 44 54.07 -15.66 -8.12
C SER A 44 55.55 -16.06 -7.92
N ARG A 45 56.27 -16.34 -9.03
CA ARG A 45 57.72 -16.59 -9.01
C ARG A 45 58.52 -15.34 -8.63
N ASN A 46 58.09 -14.16 -9.09
CA ASN A 46 58.69 -12.87 -8.73
C ASN A 46 58.40 -12.44 -7.28
N LEU A 47 57.28 -12.87 -6.69
CA LEU A 47 56.99 -12.63 -5.27
C LEU A 47 57.88 -13.48 -4.36
N GLN A 48 58.10 -14.75 -4.70
CA GLN A 48 58.96 -15.65 -3.92
C GLN A 48 60.43 -15.20 -3.92
N SER A 49 60.92 -14.62 -5.02
CA SER A 49 62.28 -14.07 -5.08
C SER A 49 62.43 -12.75 -4.31
N ARG A 50 61.39 -11.89 -4.26
CA ARG A 50 61.39 -10.65 -3.44
C ARG A 50 61.26 -10.91 -1.95
N ALA A 51 60.56 -11.97 -1.54
CA ALA A 51 60.37 -12.35 -0.14
C ALA A 51 61.66 -12.75 0.60
N LEU A 52 62.75 -13.02 -0.13
CA LEU A 52 64.05 -13.40 0.44
C LEU A 52 64.85 -12.22 1.01
N TYR A 53 64.56 -10.98 0.57
CA TYR A 53 65.34 -9.79 0.95
C TYR A 53 64.49 -8.63 1.49
N GLU A 54 63.18 -8.56 1.16
CA GLU A 54 62.26 -7.53 1.69
C GLU A 54 61.03 -8.19 2.32
N PRO A 55 60.56 -7.74 3.51
CA PRO A 55 59.30 -8.21 4.06
C PRO A 55 58.16 -7.85 3.11
N ILE A 56 57.37 -8.83 2.69
CA ILE A 56 56.18 -8.61 1.87
C ILE A 56 55.18 -7.81 2.73
N VAL A 57 55.10 -6.51 2.48
CA VAL A 57 54.02 -5.69 3.02
C VAL A 57 52.78 -6.01 2.20
N GLU A 58 51.94 -6.93 2.68
CA GLU A 58 50.62 -7.16 2.11
C GLU A 58 49.88 -5.82 2.06
N LYS A 59 49.47 -5.38 0.86
CA LYS A 59 48.68 -4.16 0.73
C LYS A 59 47.45 -4.32 1.63
N PRO A 60 47.07 -3.29 2.41
CA PRO A 60 45.89 -3.38 3.26
C PRO A 60 44.69 -3.76 2.40
N PHE A 61 43.98 -4.82 2.80
CA PHE A 61 42.81 -5.31 2.09
C PHE A 61 41.80 -4.16 1.92
N LYS A 62 41.55 -3.76 0.68
CA LYS A 62 40.51 -2.79 0.33
C LYS A 62 39.32 -3.56 -0.23
N LEU A 63 38.15 -3.37 0.37
CA LEU A 63 36.93 -4.00 -0.15
C LEU A 63 36.74 -3.61 -1.63
N PRO A 64 36.42 -4.58 -2.51
CA PRO A 64 36.12 -4.28 -3.90
C PRO A 64 34.85 -3.41 -3.97
N SER A 65 35.02 -2.18 -4.45
CA SER A 65 33.94 -1.25 -4.75
C SER A 65 33.73 -1.24 -6.26
N HIS A 66 32.51 -1.52 -6.69
CA HIS A 66 32.09 -1.21 -8.05
C HIS A 66 31.77 0.29 -8.08
N GLY A 67 32.16 1.01 -9.14
CA GLY A 67 31.91 2.45 -9.25
C GLY A 67 30.42 2.79 -9.37
N ALA A 68 30.04 3.58 -10.37
CA ALA A 68 28.63 3.88 -10.60
C ALA A 68 27.89 2.67 -11.21
N VAL A 69 26.82 2.21 -10.55
CA VAL A 69 25.97 1.09 -10.98
C VAL A 69 24.55 1.59 -11.22
N ASN A 70 23.96 1.21 -12.36
CA ASN A 70 22.58 1.50 -12.71
C ASN A 70 21.69 0.28 -12.40
N VAL A 71 20.69 0.48 -11.56
CA VAL A 71 19.60 -0.47 -11.32
C VAL A 71 18.45 -0.12 -12.27
N PHE A 72 18.29 -0.91 -13.32
CA PHE A 72 17.28 -0.76 -14.36
C PHE A 72 16.08 -1.65 -14.05
N ILE A 73 14.88 -1.05 -14.07
CA ILE A 73 13.62 -1.77 -13.96
C ILE A 73 12.74 -1.47 -15.18
N SER A 74 12.07 -2.49 -15.72
CA SER A 74 11.11 -2.30 -16.81
C SER A 74 9.84 -3.11 -16.62
N GLY A 75 8.69 -2.54 -17.01
CA GLY A 75 7.37 -3.12 -16.83
C GLY A 75 6.32 -2.47 -17.71
N TYR A 76 5.11 -3.03 -17.73
CA TYR A 76 4.00 -2.51 -18.53
C TYR A 76 3.08 -1.56 -17.75
N ASP A 77 3.04 -1.71 -16.43
CA ASP A 77 2.30 -0.81 -15.53
C ASP A 77 3.22 0.34 -15.07
N PHE A 78 2.85 1.56 -15.44
CA PHE A 78 3.58 2.77 -15.08
C PHE A 78 3.58 3.00 -13.56
N VAL A 79 2.42 2.83 -12.90
CA VAL A 79 2.23 3.21 -11.49
C VAL A 79 3.05 2.30 -10.59
N VAL A 80 3.01 0.99 -10.86
CA VAL A 80 3.81 -0.01 -10.13
C VAL A 80 5.31 0.29 -10.28
N LEU A 81 5.75 0.62 -11.49
CA LEU A 81 7.15 0.90 -11.78
C LEU A 81 7.67 2.16 -11.06
N GLU A 82 6.86 3.22 -10.98
CA GLU A 82 7.20 4.48 -10.30
C GLU A 82 7.27 4.32 -8.78
N HIS A 83 6.31 3.59 -8.20
CA HIS A 83 6.33 3.25 -6.78
C HIS A 83 7.54 2.36 -6.44
N PHE A 84 7.85 1.38 -7.29
CA PHE A 84 8.99 0.49 -7.09
C PHE A 84 10.33 1.21 -7.26
N GLN A 85 10.46 2.13 -8.22
CA GLN A 85 11.64 3.00 -8.33
C GLN A 85 11.84 3.83 -7.05
N SER A 86 10.76 4.43 -6.54
CA SER A 86 10.78 5.20 -5.29
C SER A 86 11.15 4.33 -4.08
N TYR A 87 10.70 3.08 -4.07
CA TYR A 87 11.08 2.08 -3.06
C TYR A 87 12.58 1.77 -3.12
N ILE A 88 13.13 1.43 -4.29
CA ILE A 88 14.57 1.15 -4.48
C ILE A 88 15.42 2.36 -4.05
N HIS A 89 15.02 3.57 -4.46
CA HIS A 89 15.71 4.80 -4.08
C HIS A 89 15.74 5.00 -2.57
N LYS A 90 14.61 4.82 -1.88
CA LYS A 90 14.54 4.93 -0.42
C LYS A 90 15.37 3.83 0.25
N LEU A 91 15.26 2.58 -0.21
CA LEU A 91 15.99 1.43 0.32
C LEU A 91 17.50 1.64 0.22
N ALA A 92 18.01 2.01 -0.95
CA ALA A 92 19.44 2.25 -1.17
C ALA A 92 19.97 3.37 -0.25
N ARG A 93 19.25 4.48 -0.13
CA ARG A 93 19.61 5.58 0.78
C ARG A 93 19.64 5.13 2.24
N LEU A 94 18.68 4.30 2.65
CA LEU A 94 18.60 3.77 4.01
C LEU A 94 19.72 2.78 4.32
N MET A 95 20.15 1.97 3.35
CA MET A 95 21.33 1.11 3.49
C MET A 95 22.66 1.88 3.46
N GLY A 96 22.62 3.21 3.29
CA GLY A 96 23.79 4.08 3.35
C GLY A 96 24.50 4.29 2.01
N PHE A 97 23.88 3.91 0.89
CA PHE A 97 24.40 4.21 -0.44
C PHE A 97 24.12 5.65 -0.86
N LYS A 98 25.05 6.23 -1.62
CA LYS A 98 24.87 7.52 -2.28
C LYS A 98 24.22 7.29 -3.63
N ILE A 99 23.20 8.07 -3.95
CA ILE A 99 22.44 7.95 -5.20
C ILE A 99 22.78 9.18 -6.04
N ALA A 100 23.42 8.97 -7.20
CA ALA A 100 23.78 10.05 -8.12
C ALA A 100 22.53 10.67 -8.75
N ASN A 101 21.71 9.80 -9.36
CA ASN A 101 20.60 10.21 -10.21
C ASN A 101 19.55 9.12 -10.31
N THR A 102 18.32 9.55 -10.56
CA THR A 102 17.14 8.71 -10.75
C THR A 102 16.35 9.27 -11.92
N TRP A 103 16.11 8.49 -12.97
CA TRP A 103 15.44 8.98 -14.18
C TRP A 103 14.47 7.98 -14.79
N ALA A 104 13.55 8.52 -15.59
CA ALA A 104 12.64 7.76 -16.43
C ALA A 104 13.16 7.74 -17.87
N SER A 105 13.10 6.58 -18.52
CA SER A 105 13.35 6.47 -19.95
C SER A 105 12.03 6.56 -20.73
N PRO A 106 12.04 7.03 -21.98
CA PRO A 106 10.84 7.17 -22.79
C PRO A 106 10.14 5.81 -23.00
N ALA A 107 8.80 5.84 -23.02
CA ALA A 107 8.01 4.63 -23.19
C ALA A 107 8.15 4.08 -24.61
N ARG A 108 8.33 2.76 -24.74
CA ARG A 108 8.40 2.06 -26.02
C ARG A 108 7.04 1.42 -26.32
N SER A 109 6.45 1.73 -27.47
CA SER A 109 5.23 1.09 -27.94
C SER A 109 5.56 -0.19 -28.73
N PHE A 110 4.90 -1.28 -28.36
CA PHE A 110 4.97 -2.58 -29.03
C PHE A 110 3.61 -2.92 -29.61
N LYS A 111 3.58 -3.32 -30.87
CA LYS A 111 2.36 -3.78 -31.55
C LYS A 111 2.40 -5.30 -31.64
N CYS A 112 1.46 -5.97 -30.98
CA CYS A 112 1.27 -7.41 -31.05
C CYS A 112 0.07 -7.69 -31.95
N THR A 113 0.25 -8.54 -32.96
CA THR A 113 -0.80 -8.97 -33.88
C THR A 113 -1.04 -10.46 -33.69
N VAL A 114 -2.28 -10.84 -33.39
CA VAL A 114 -2.71 -12.23 -33.29
C VAL A 114 -3.35 -12.61 -34.61
N TYR A 115 -2.79 -13.62 -35.27
CA TYR A 115 -3.32 -14.15 -36.53
C TYR A 115 -4.34 -15.25 -36.27
N LYS A 116 -5.34 -15.38 -37.14
CA LYS A 116 -6.29 -16.50 -37.09
C LYS A 116 -5.55 -17.81 -37.38
N ILE A 117 -5.93 -18.88 -36.67
CA ILE A 117 -5.30 -20.20 -36.80
C ILE A 117 -5.35 -20.65 -38.27
N GLY A 118 -4.20 -20.82 -38.91
CA GLY A 118 -4.07 -21.26 -40.30
C GLY A 118 -4.29 -20.18 -41.37
N SER A 119 -4.32 -18.89 -41.01
CA SER A 119 -4.49 -17.78 -41.96
C SER A 119 -3.58 -16.60 -41.63
N ALA A 120 -3.20 -15.81 -42.64
CA ALA A 120 -2.50 -14.53 -42.47
C ALA A 120 -3.45 -13.38 -42.08
N ALA A 121 -4.76 -13.66 -41.95
CA ALA A 121 -5.74 -12.68 -41.49
C ALA A 121 -5.53 -12.35 -40.01
N ILE A 122 -5.38 -11.07 -39.70
CA ILE A 122 -5.28 -10.54 -38.34
C ILE A 122 -6.63 -10.77 -37.64
N SER A 123 -6.61 -11.46 -36.50
CA SER A 123 -7.75 -11.60 -35.60
C SER A 123 -7.87 -10.36 -34.73
N ASP A 124 -6.80 -10.04 -34.01
CA ASP A 124 -6.78 -9.00 -33.00
C ASP A 124 -5.42 -8.29 -33.01
N GLN A 125 -5.44 -6.98 -32.81
CA GLN A 125 -4.24 -6.15 -32.72
C GLN A 125 -4.24 -5.43 -31.38
N PHE A 126 -3.13 -5.56 -30.65
CA PHE A 126 -2.95 -4.92 -29.36
C PHE A 126 -1.71 -4.04 -29.39
N GLU A 127 -1.83 -2.83 -28.86
CA GLU A 127 -0.71 -1.93 -28.65
C GLU A 127 -0.43 -1.82 -27.15
N PHE A 128 0.79 -2.19 -26.75
CA PHE A 128 1.23 -2.14 -25.36
C PHE A 128 2.41 -1.20 -25.23
N ARG A 129 2.40 -0.38 -24.18
CA ARG A 129 3.54 0.50 -23.83
C ARG A 129 4.37 -0.17 -22.75
N LYS A 130 5.69 -0.18 -22.94
CA LYS A 130 6.64 -0.63 -21.93
C LYS A 130 7.37 0.58 -21.37
N TYR A 131 7.37 0.68 -20.04
CA TYR A 131 8.00 1.75 -19.28
C TYR A 131 9.30 1.25 -18.66
N GLU A 132 10.27 2.16 -18.56
CA GLU A 132 11.62 1.88 -18.07
C GLU A 132 12.03 2.95 -17.06
N ARG A 133 12.61 2.54 -15.93
CA ARG A 133 13.12 3.42 -14.86
C ARG A 133 14.51 2.98 -14.43
N ASN A 134 15.31 3.95 -14.01
CA ASN A 134 16.67 3.74 -13.55
C ASN A 134 16.93 4.44 -12.21
N VAL A 135 17.73 3.79 -11.37
CA VAL A 135 18.32 4.35 -10.15
C VAL A 135 19.84 4.13 -10.23
N GLN A 136 20.62 5.20 -10.23
CA GLN A 136 22.08 5.16 -10.30
C GLN A 136 22.68 5.33 -8.91
N ILE A 137 23.46 4.33 -8.49
CA ILE A 137 24.12 4.27 -7.19
C ILE A 137 25.61 4.51 -7.38
N GLU A 138 26.19 5.41 -6.60
CA GLU A 138 27.63 5.66 -6.53
C GLU A 138 28.27 4.80 -5.45
N ASP A 139 29.56 4.48 -5.63
CA ASP A 139 30.37 3.73 -4.66
C ASP A 139 29.68 2.43 -4.19
N PHE A 140 29.34 1.57 -5.14
CA PHE A 140 28.64 0.31 -4.87
C PHE A 140 29.59 -0.73 -4.23
N PHE A 141 29.63 -0.75 -2.91
CA PHE A 141 30.41 -1.72 -2.14
C PHE A 141 29.89 -3.14 -2.30
N SER A 142 30.77 -4.11 -2.57
CA SER A 142 30.37 -5.53 -2.76
C SER A 142 29.72 -6.16 -1.53
N SER A 143 30.09 -5.73 -0.32
CA SER A 143 29.61 -6.29 0.95
C SER A 143 28.14 -5.98 1.23
N THR A 144 27.72 -4.74 1.05
CA THR A 144 26.33 -4.30 1.25
C THR A 144 25.52 -4.33 -0.04
N GLY A 145 26.17 -4.23 -1.19
CA GLY A 145 25.53 -4.16 -2.49
C GLY A 145 24.88 -5.47 -2.91
N SER A 146 25.53 -6.61 -2.61
CA SER A 146 24.94 -7.94 -2.82
C SER A 146 23.61 -8.09 -2.07
N LEU A 147 23.59 -7.69 -0.79
CA LEU A 147 22.39 -7.70 0.04
C LEU A 147 21.29 -6.79 -0.54
N LEU A 148 21.64 -5.58 -1.01
CA LEU A 148 20.68 -4.66 -1.62
C LEU A 148 20.00 -5.30 -2.84
N ILE A 149 20.78 -5.94 -3.73
CA ILE A 149 20.22 -6.60 -4.92
C ILE A 149 19.34 -7.80 -4.56
N ASP A 150 19.71 -8.56 -3.54
CA ASP A 150 18.90 -9.71 -3.10
C ASP A 150 17.56 -9.29 -2.48
N ILE A 151 17.54 -8.18 -1.74
CA ILE A 151 16.28 -7.57 -1.25
C ILE A 151 15.42 -7.12 -2.44
N ILE A 152 15.99 -6.36 -3.39
CA ILE A 152 15.26 -5.89 -4.58
C ILE A 152 14.70 -7.05 -5.42
N LYS A 153 15.43 -8.16 -5.54
CA LYS A 153 14.96 -9.37 -6.24
C LYS A 153 13.80 -10.04 -5.51
N THR A 154 13.85 -10.07 -4.18
CA THR A 154 12.80 -10.68 -3.35
C THR A 154 11.50 -9.88 -3.43
N ASP A 155 11.62 -8.56 -3.46
CA ASP A 155 10.47 -7.64 -3.49
C ASP A 155 10.00 -7.29 -4.91
N LEU A 156 10.50 -7.99 -5.93
CA LEU A 156 10.23 -7.67 -7.33
C LEU A 156 8.74 -7.87 -7.66
N PRO A 157 8.00 -6.82 -8.06
CA PRO A 157 6.59 -6.95 -8.37
C PRO A 157 6.35 -7.79 -9.63
N GLU A 158 5.19 -8.42 -9.72
CA GLU A 158 4.81 -9.20 -10.89
C GLU A 158 4.81 -8.35 -12.17
N GLY A 159 5.38 -8.89 -13.26
CA GLY A 159 5.47 -8.19 -14.54
C GLY A 159 6.57 -7.13 -14.62
N VAL A 160 7.36 -6.93 -13.56
CA VAL A 160 8.56 -6.08 -13.56
C VAL A 160 9.80 -6.94 -13.81
N THR A 161 10.71 -6.43 -14.62
CA THR A 161 12.00 -7.06 -14.92
C THR A 161 13.13 -6.19 -14.40
N LEU A 162 14.05 -6.79 -13.64
CA LEU A 162 15.20 -6.15 -13.04
C LEU A 162 16.47 -6.46 -13.85
N ASN A 163 17.27 -5.44 -14.13
CA ASN A 163 18.59 -5.56 -14.74
C ASN A 163 19.57 -4.64 -14.02
N VAL A 164 20.77 -5.13 -13.70
CA VAL A 164 21.80 -4.35 -12.99
C VAL A 164 23.03 -4.31 -13.88
N LYS A 165 23.48 -3.11 -14.24
CA LYS A 165 24.63 -2.91 -15.14
C LYS A 165 25.52 -1.78 -14.63
N SER A 166 26.82 -1.85 -14.94
CA SER A 166 27.73 -0.72 -14.72
C SER A 166 27.30 0.45 -15.60
N HIS A 167 27.39 1.66 -15.06
CA HIS A 167 27.01 2.87 -15.79
C HIS A 167 27.91 3.11 -17.00
N THR A 168 27.32 3.36 -18.17
CA THR A 168 28.03 3.65 -19.43
C THR A 168 27.52 4.94 -20.06
N LYS A 169 28.36 5.65 -20.83
CA LYS A 169 27.97 6.91 -21.52
C LYS A 169 26.78 6.74 -22.47
N ALA A 170 26.64 5.56 -23.09
CA ALA A 170 25.48 5.24 -23.92
C ALA A 170 24.16 5.24 -23.13
N ASP A 171 24.18 4.94 -21.83
CA ASP A 171 23.00 5.02 -20.97
C ASP A 171 22.61 6.46 -20.64
N GLU A 172 23.58 7.38 -20.63
CA GLU A 172 23.33 8.82 -20.49
C GLU A 172 22.73 9.39 -21.77
N GLU A 173 23.23 9.01 -22.95
CA GLU A 173 22.64 9.42 -24.23
C GLU A 173 21.20 8.91 -24.39
N TYR A 174 20.94 7.66 -23.97
CA TYR A 174 19.60 7.06 -23.99
C TYR A 174 18.57 7.76 -23.08
N ARG A 175 19.03 8.52 -22.09
CA ARG A 175 18.17 9.33 -21.21
C ARG A 175 17.46 10.46 -21.97
N TYR A 176 18.12 11.04 -22.97
CA TYR A 176 17.61 12.24 -23.65
C TYR A 176 16.65 11.87 -24.78
N ILE A 177 15.44 12.44 -24.73
CA ILE A 177 14.47 12.33 -25.82
C ILE A 177 14.98 13.20 -26.97
N PRO A 178 15.21 12.65 -28.18
CA PRO A 178 15.57 13.47 -29.33
C PRO A 178 14.42 14.43 -29.63
N ASP A 179 14.68 15.72 -29.59
CA ASP A 179 13.68 16.76 -29.83
C ASP A 179 13.25 16.73 -31.31
N LEU A 180 12.05 16.19 -31.56
CA LEU A 180 11.53 16.00 -32.93
C LEU A 180 11.27 17.35 -33.60
N GLU A 181 10.82 18.36 -32.87
CA GLU A 181 10.61 19.71 -33.40
C GLU A 181 11.92 20.33 -33.85
N LEU A 182 13.00 20.15 -33.08
CA LEU A 182 14.34 20.65 -33.44
C LEU A 182 14.91 19.91 -34.67
N LYS A 183 14.61 18.62 -34.84
CA LYS A 183 14.95 17.85 -36.05
C LYS A 183 14.12 18.27 -37.26
N GLU A 184 12.83 18.53 -37.07
CA GLU A 184 11.93 18.99 -38.11
C GLU A 184 12.26 20.42 -38.53
N GLN A 185 12.56 21.31 -37.58
CA GLN A 185 13.06 22.66 -37.83
C GLN A 185 14.40 22.64 -38.55
N ARG A 186 15.33 21.73 -38.20
CA ARG A 186 16.58 21.55 -38.96
C ARG A 186 16.34 21.06 -40.38
N LYS A 187 15.43 20.11 -40.58
CA LYS A 187 15.02 19.67 -41.93
C LYS A 187 14.33 20.78 -42.71
N LEU A 188 13.50 21.58 -42.05
CA LEU A 188 12.85 22.75 -42.64
C LEU A 188 13.89 23.80 -43.02
N LEU A 189 14.86 24.09 -42.15
CA LEU A 189 15.99 24.99 -42.46
C LEU A 189 16.84 24.45 -43.62
N GLU A 190 17.09 23.14 -43.67
CA GLU A 190 17.81 22.52 -44.79
C GLU A 190 16.98 22.61 -46.09
N THR A 191 15.66 22.46 -46.00
CA THR A 191 14.74 22.65 -47.14
C THR A 191 14.65 24.12 -47.56
N VAL A 192 14.65 25.05 -46.60
CA VAL A 192 14.67 26.51 -46.84
C VAL A 192 16.00 26.92 -47.44
N ASN A 193 17.13 26.37 -47.01
CA ASN A 193 18.43 26.61 -47.66
C ASN A 193 18.42 26.12 -49.13
N ILE A 194 17.81 24.96 -49.39
CA ILE A 194 17.63 24.44 -50.75
C ILE A 194 16.66 25.32 -51.56
N MET A 195 15.66 25.92 -50.91
CA MET A 195 14.75 26.88 -51.52
C MET A 195 15.40 28.24 -51.76
N GLU A 196 16.24 28.75 -50.86
CA GLU A 196 17.03 29.99 -51.02
C GLU A 196 18.03 29.84 -52.18
N GLU A 197 18.72 28.70 -52.31
CA GLU A 197 19.55 28.38 -53.50
C GLU A 197 18.73 28.26 -54.82
N SER A 198 17.40 28.14 -54.71
CA SER A 198 16.47 28.15 -55.84
C SER A 198 15.78 29.51 -56.05
N GLU A 199 15.66 30.33 -55.00
CA GLU A 199 15.13 31.70 -55.01
C GLU A 199 16.18 32.71 -55.49
N GLU A 200 17.46 32.53 -55.18
CA GLU A 200 18.56 33.29 -55.81
C GLU A 200 18.59 33.11 -57.34
N ARG A 201 18.01 32.01 -57.86
CA ARG A 201 17.81 31.78 -59.31
C ARG A 201 16.52 32.40 -59.88
N ILE A 202 15.60 32.86 -59.02
CA ILE A 202 14.30 33.43 -59.39
C ILE A 202 14.28 34.95 -59.14
N GLU A 203 15.06 35.47 -58.18
CA GLU A 203 15.26 36.91 -57.93
C GLU A 203 15.97 37.63 -59.09
N GLU A 204 16.83 36.94 -59.86
CA GLU A 204 17.42 37.50 -61.10
C GLU A 204 16.36 37.81 -62.18
N VAL A 205 15.15 37.26 -62.05
CA VAL A 205 14.03 37.41 -63.00
C VAL A 205 12.91 38.31 -62.46
N ALA A 206 12.90 38.61 -61.15
CA ALA A 206 11.83 39.38 -60.49
C ALA A 206 12.18 40.87 -60.24
N ASP A 207 13.42 41.30 -60.50
CA ASP A 207 13.89 42.68 -60.38
C ASP A 207 13.27 43.69 -61.38
N VAL A 208 12.33 43.25 -62.24
CA VAL A 208 11.68 44.11 -63.25
C VAL A 208 10.32 44.68 -62.79
N GLU A 209 9.67 44.11 -61.77
CA GLU A 209 8.25 44.43 -61.45
C GLU A 209 8.02 44.86 -59.99
N ALA A 210 9.03 45.49 -59.35
CA ALA A 210 8.95 45.95 -57.96
C ALA A 210 9.10 47.48 -57.80
N GLU A 211 8.63 48.28 -58.77
CA GLU A 211 8.57 49.75 -58.66
C GLU A 211 7.14 50.30 -58.41
N ARG A 212 6.21 49.44 -57.98
CA ARG A 212 4.84 49.85 -57.71
C ARG A 212 4.36 49.27 -56.38
N ILE A 213 3.91 50.17 -55.51
CA ILE A 213 3.17 49.93 -54.25
C ILE A 213 4.03 49.77 -52.99
N GLY A 214 4.74 50.86 -52.64
CA GLY A 214 4.96 51.23 -51.25
C GLY A 214 3.97 52.31 -50.82
N LYS A 215 3.18 52.07 -49.77
CA LYS A 215 2.61 53.04 -48.79
C LYS A 215 1.34 52.47 -48.13
N LEU A 216 1.44 52.05 -46.87
CA LEU A 216 0.88 52.72 -45.68
C LEU A 216 0.84 51.73 -44.49
N ALA A 217 1.65 51.99 -43.47
CA ALA A 217 1.41 51.52 -42.12
C ALA A 217 0.63 52.61 -41.35
N ILE A 218 -0.18 52.24 -40.34
CA ILE A 218 -0.42 52.98 -39.09
C ILE A 218 -1.32 52.13 -38.14
N SER A 219 -0.80 51.93 -36.91
CA SER A 219 -1.37 51.83 -35.53
C SER A 219 -2.86 51.46 -35.29
N LYS A 220 -3.33 50.93 -34.14
CA LYS A 220 -2.91 50.96 -32.71
C LYS A 220 -3.79 49.96 -31.90
N SER A 221 -3.50 49.87 -30.60
CA SER A 221 -3.99 49.06 -29.45
C SER A 221 -5.50 49.06 -29.12
N ASP A 222 -5.95 48.15 -28.22
CA ASP A 222 -6.55 48.48 -26.89
C ASP A 222 -6.93 47.24 -26.03
N GLU A 223 -6.97 47.44 -24.70
CA GLU A 223 -7.18 46.50 -23.57
C GLU A 223 -8.67 46.39 -23.12
N ILE A 224 -9.04 45.35 -22.33
CA ILE A 224 -10.30 45.28 -21.54
C ILE A 224 -10.09 44.50 -20.20
N GLU A 225 -10.49 45.11 -19.08
CA GLU A 225 -10.74 44.51 -17.74
C GLU A 225 -12.26 44.38 -17.46
N ILE A 226 -12.68 43.44 -16.59
CA ILE A 226 -14.08 43.25 -16.13
C ILE A 226 -14.12 43.08 -14.59
N ASP A 227 -15.09 43.75 -13.98
CA ASP A 227 -15.44 43.84 -12.55
C ASP A 227 -16.59 42.88 -12.16
N PRO A 228 -16.69 42.34 -10.93
CA PRO A 228 -17.88 41.63 -10.46
C PRO A 228 -18.50 42.22 -9.17
N ALA A 229 -19.83 42.37 -9.16
CA ALA A 229 -20.63 42.56 -7.95
C ALA A 229 -21.98 41.86 -8.06
N ASN A 230 -22.34 41.04 -7.07
CA ASN A 230 -23.54 41.16 -6.20
C ASN A 230 -23.84 39.82 -5.47
N PRO A 231 -24.14 39.84 -4.16
CA PRO A 231 -24.85 38.75 -3.50
C PRO A 231 -25.98 39.25 -2.59
N GLU A 232 -27.23 38.87 -2.85
CA GLU A 232 -28.30 38.85 -1.85
C GLU A 232 -29.26 37.68 -2.09
N ASP A 233 -29.88 37.22 -0.99
CA ASP A 233 -30.94 36.22 -0.81
C ASP A 233 -30.56 34.73 -0.68
N ALA A 234 -30.29 34.31 0.57
CA ALA A 234 -30.51 32.95 1.04
C ALA A 234 -31.21 32.98 2.41
N VAL A 235 -32.50 32.66 2.41
CA VAL A 235 -33.28 32.36 3.62
C VAL A 235 -32.91 30.93 4.05
N GLU A 236 -32.18 30.78 5.15
CA GLU A 236 -31.86 29.48 5.75
C GLU A 236 -33.12 28.84 6.34
N SER A 237 -33.73 27.92 5.60
CA SER A 237 -34.51 26.84 6.21
C SER A 237 -33.52 25.81 6.73
N GLU A 238 -33.30 25.71 8.06
CA GLU A 238 -32.43 24.68 8.63
C GLU A 238 -32.95 23.29 8.24
N GLU A 239 -32.22 22.59 7.36
CA GLU A 239 -32.57 21.23 6.94
C GLU A 239 -32.58 20.28 8.14
N PRO A 240 -33.48 19.28 8.19
CA PRO A 240 -33.53 18.32 9.28
C PRO A 240 -32.23 17.50 9.35
N PHE A 241 -31.51 17.57 10.46
CA PHE A 241 -30.22 16.90 10.67
C PHE A 241 -30.19 16.15 12.02
N LEU A 242 -29.52 15.00 11.99
CA LEU A 242 -29.13 14.22 13.17
C LEU A 242 -27.66 13.88 13.02
N THR A 243 -26.84 14.49 13.85
CA THR A 243 -25.40 14.22 13.91
C THR A 243 -25.10 13.49 15.20
N VAL A 244 -24.44 12.33 15.06
CA VAL A 244 -23.99 11.52 16.19
C VAL A 244 -22.51 11.27 16.06
N ASP A 245 -21.76 11.62 17.10
CA ASP A 245 -20.33 11.48 17.20
C ASP A 245 -19.92 10.90 18.56
N ILE A 246 -18.70 10.38 18.65
CA ILE A 246 -18.12 9.97 19.93
C ILE A 246 -17.15 11.07 20.34
N SER A 247 -17.55 11.87 21.32
CA SER A 247 -16.79 13.05 21.77
C SER A 247 -15.61 12.66 22.66
N ASP A 248 -15.78 11.61 23.46
CA ASP A 248 -14.73 11.06 24.31
C ASP A 248 -14.88 9.55 24.48
N ALA A 249 -13.81 8.88 24.86
CA ALA A 249 -13.86 7.50 25.29
C ALA A 249 -12.86 7.26 26.42
N LEU A 250 -13.33 6.58 27.46
CA LEU A 250 -12.54 6.26 28.65
C LEU A 250 -12.39 4.74 28.76
N SER A 251 -11.14 4.27 28.84
CA SER A 251 -10.86 2.88 29.19
C SER A 251 -10.75 2.75 30.71
N GLU A 252 -11.69 2.02 31.33
CA GLU A 252 -11.67 1.67 32.74
C GLU A 252 -11.40 0.18 32.92
N LYS A 253 -10.35 -0.21 33.65
CA LYS A 253 -10.00 -1.61 34.02
C LYS A 253 -10.25 -2.66 32.93
N ASP A 254 -11.48 -3.17 32.76
CA ASP A 254 -11.88 -4.22 31.82
C ASP A 254 -12.89 -3.77 30.74
N LYS A 255 -13.28 -2.50 30.74
CA LYS A 255 -14.35 -1.95 29.90
C LYS A 255 -13.94 -0.64 29.26
N ILE A 256 -14.62 -0.30 28.17
CA ILE A 256 -14.51 1.01 27.53
C ILE A 256 -15.88 1.65 27.53
N LYS A 257 -15.89 2.89 28.02
CA LYS A 257 -17.04 3.78 28.05
C LYS A 257 -16.85 4.80 26.95
N PHE A 258 -17.81 4.89 26.05
CA PHE A 258 -17.87 5.83 24.94
C PHE A 258 -18.85 6.93 25.31
N THR A 259 -18.41 8.18 25.30
CA THR A 259 -19.30 9.33 25.42
C THR A 259 -19.85 9.63 24.04
N VAL A 260 -21.09 9.22 23.82
CA VAL A 260 -21.84 9.46 22.59
C VAL A 260 -22.48 10.84 22.68
N HIS A 261 -22.05 11.73 21.81
CA HIS A 261 -22.61 13.06 21.65
C HIS A 261 -23.61 13.05 20.49
N MET A 262 -24.77 13.64 20.71
CA MET A 262 -25.83 13.76 19.72
C MET A 262 -26.24 15.22 19.59
N LYS A 263 -26.40 15.67 18.35
CA LYS A 263 -26.95 16.98 18.01
C LYS A 263 -28.03 16.81 16.94
N THR A 264 -29.19 17.39 17.18
CA THR A 264 -30.38 17.14 16.36
C THR A 264 -31.31 18.35 16.33
N ASN A 265 -32.02 18.52 15.22
CA ASN A 265 -33.18 19.40 15.13
C ASN A 265 -34.51 18.63 14.96
N PHE A 266 -34.48 17.29 15.04
CA PHE A 266 -35.68 16.46 14.93
C PHE A 266 -36.58 16.62 16.17
N PRO A 267 -37.91 16.79 15.98
CA PRO A 267 -38.86 16.96 17.09
C PRO A 267 -39.10 15.67 17.90
N ALA A 268 -38.64 14.51 17.40
CA ALA A 268 -38.72 13.24 18.10
C ALA A 268 -37.76 13.15 19.31
N PHE A 269 -36.77 14.03 19.39
CA PHE A 269 -35.80 14.09 20.48
C PHE A 269 -36.21 15.15 21.51
N THR A 270 -36.08 14.81 22.79
CA THR A 270 -36.40 15.66 23.94
C THR A 270 -35.42 16.82 24.06
N GLN A 271 -34.14 16.57 23.78
CA GLN A 271 -33.04 17.53 23.91
C GLN A 271 -32.36 17.72 22.55
N LYS A 272 -32.05 18.97 22.17
CA LYS A 272 -31.39 19.27 20.89
C LYS A 272 -29.91 18.86 20.85
N GLU A 273 -29.28 18.79 22.02
CA GLU A 273 -27.88 18.42 22.19
C GLU A 273 -27.73 17.64 23.49
N THR A 274 -27.20 16.42 23.43
CA THR A 274 -27.02 15.53 24.58
C THR A 274 -25.71 14.78 24.51
N SER A 275 -25.23 14.33 25.67
CA SER A 275 -24.12 13.39 25.75
C SER A 275 -24.48 12.28 26.72
N VAL A 276 -24.34 11.04 26.26
CA VAL A 276 -24.61 9.84 27.05
C VAL A 276 -23.42 8.90 27.02
N VAL A 277 -23.16 8.23 28.14
CA VAL A 277 -22.06 7.28 28.24
C VAL A 277 -22.58 5.87 27.92
N ARG A 278 -21.88 5.16 27.04
CA ARG A 278 -22.25 3.82 26.55
C ARG A 278 -21.08 2.84 26.58
N GLU A 279 -21.34 1.60 26.96
CA GLU A 279 -20.41 0.48 26.91
C GLU A 279 -20.58 -0.33 25.60
N HIS A 280 -19.52 -1.04 25.18
CA HIS A 280 -19.56 -1.86 23.95
C HIS A 280 -20.73 -2.86 23.89
N ASP A 281 -21.10 -3.48 25.02
CA ASP A 281 -22.20 -4.46 25.04
C ASP A 281 -23.57 -3.76 24.78
N GLU A 282 -23.73 -2.46 25.03
CA GLU A 282 -24.95 -1.70 24.71
C GLU A 282 -25.06 -1.44 23.19
N PHE A 283 -23.93 -1.26 22.48
CA PHE A 283 -23.94 -1.19 21.02
C PHE A 283 -24.38 -2.52 20.39
N LEU A 284 -23.97 -3.64 20.98
CA LEU A 284 -24.40 -4.97 20.55
C LEU A 284 -25.90 -5.16 20.79
N TRP A 285 -26.40 -4.74 21.96
CA TRP A 285 -27.83 -4.76 22.23
C TRP A 285 -28.63 -3.94 21.20
N LEU A 286 -28.18 -2.72 20.88
CA LEU A 286 -28.84 -1.88 19.89
C LEU A 286 -28.87 -2.57 18.51
N TYR A 287 -27.74 -3.15 18.09
CA TYR A 287 -27.68 -3.91 16.85
C TYR A 287 -28.66 -5.08 16.85
N ASP A 288 -28.65 -5.90 17.91
CA ASP A 288 -29.53 -7.06 18.03
C ASP A 288 -31.02 -6.64 18.04
N ALA A 289 -31.36 -5.54 18.70
CA ALA A 289 -32.73 -5.01 18.74
C ALA A 289 -33.23 -4.56 17.36
N ILE A 290 -32.35 -3.95 16.55
CA ILE A 290 -32.66 -3.57 15.17
C ILE A 290 -32.72 -4.81 14.26
N GLU A 291 -31.82 -5.77 14.45
CA GLU A 291 -31.76 -7.01 13.66
C GLU A 291 -32.99 -7.91 13.85
N GLU A 292 -33.49 -8.01 15.09
CA GLU A 292 -34.65 -8.82 15.44
C GLU A 292 -35.99 -8.16 15.04
N ASN A 293 -35.99 -6.86 14.71
CA ASN A 293 -37.21 -6.15 14.33
C ASN A 293 -37.65 -6.56 12.91
N PRO A 294 -38.84 -7.19 12.75
CA PRO A 294 -39.33 -7.65 11.44
C PRO A 294 -39.51 -6.52 10.42
N LEU A 295 -39.78 -5.29 10.86
CA LEU A 295 -39.94 -4.13 9.98
C LEU A 295 -38.64 -3.79 9.24
N TYR A 296 -37.49 -4.22 9.77
CA TYR A 296 -36.18 -3.94 9.19
C TYR A 296 -35.57 -5.11 8.42
N ALA A 297 -36.32 -6.21 8.25
CA ALA A 297 -35.85 -7.41 7.53
C ALA A 297 -35.38 -7.12 6.10
N GLY A 298 -35.98 -6.12 5.44
CA GLY A 298 -35.64 -5.69 4.09
C GLY A 298 -34.56 -4.59 3.99
N TYR A 299 -33.92 -4.19 5.09
CA TYR A 299 -32.87 -3.16 5.10
C TYR A 299 -31.50 -3.71 5.49
N ILE A 300 -30.44 -3.19 4.87
CA ILE A 300 -29.07 -3.53 5.24
C ILE A 300 -28.77 -2.86 6.57
N ILE A 301 -28.60 -3.66 7.61
CA ILE A 301 -28.26 -3.16 8.94
C ILE A 301 -26.73 -3.05 9.01
N PRO A 302 -26.16 -1.88 9.35
CA PRO A 302 -24.72 -1.72 9.53
C PRO A 302 -24.13 -2.80 10.44
N PRO A 303 -22.97 -3.41 10.11
CA PRO A 303 -22.38 -4.43 10.95
C PRO A 303 -22.01 -3.84 12.34
N PRO A 304 -22.24 -4.59 13.43
CA PRO A 304 -21.97 -4.09 14.78
C PRO A 304 -20.46 -3.89 14.93
N PRO A 305 -19.98 -2.90 15.71
CA PRO A 305 -18.55 -2.68 15.90
C PRO A 305 -17.86 -3.93 16.48
N PRO A 306 -16.58 -4.20 16.13
CA PRO A 306 -15.88 -5.37 16.66
C PRO A 306 -15.60 -5.17 18.14
N ARG A 307 -15.55 -6.28 18.89
CA ARG A 307 -15.16 -6.23 20.29
C ARG A 307 -13.72 -5.72 20.41
N PRO A 308 -13.49 -4.68 21.21
CA PRO A 308 -12.13 -4.24 21.48
C PRO A 308 -11.34 -5.34 22.21
N ASP A 309 -10.13 -5.65 21.75
CA ASP A 309 -9.16 -6.50 22.43
C ASP A 309 -7.99 -5.64 22.92
N PHE A 310 -7.97 -5.39 24.23
CA PHE A 310 -6.90 -4.64 24.90
C PHE A 310 -6.09 -5.50 25.86
N ASP A 311 -6.42 -6.78 26.00
CA ASP A 311 -5.79 -7.68 26.96
C ASP A 311 -4.32 -7.89 26.60
N THR A 312 -4.05 -8.08 25.30
CA THR A 312 -2.68 -8.22 24.78
C THR A 312 -1.82 -6.98 25.10
N SER A 313 -2.35 -5.77 24.94
CA SER A 313 -1.62 -4.53 25.23
C SER A 313 -1.40 -4.33 26.73
N ARG A 314 -2.39 -4.69 27.56
CA ARG A 314 -2.31 -4.61 29.02
C ARG A 314 -1.29 -5.59 29.58
N GLU A 315 -1.28 -6.83 29.11
CA GLU A 315 -0.28 -7.83 29.50
C GLU A 315 1.14 -7.37 29.16
N LYS A 316 1.34 -6.77 27.98
CA LYS A 316 2.65 -6.23 27.59
C LYS A 316 3.09 -5.09 28.52
N LEU A 317 2.19 -4.17 28.86
CA LEU A 317 2.48 -3.08 29.80
C LEU A 317 2.79 -3.59 31.22
N GLN A 318 2.06 -4.61 31.67
CA GLN A 318 2.31 -5.24 32.97
C GLN A 318 3.68 -5.93 33.00
N LYS A 319 3.98 -6.75 31.98
CA LYS A 319 5.30 -7.42 31.85
C LYS A 319 6.45 -6.42 31.77
N LEU A 320 6.23 -5.28 31.11
CA LEU A 320 7.23 -4.20 31.07
C LEU A 320 7.45 -3.60 32.46
N SER A 321 6.39 -3.34 33.21
CA SER A 321 6.47 -2.82 34.59
C SER A 321 7.17 -3.81 35.54
N GLU A 322 6.95 -5.11 35.38
CA GLU A 322 7.63 -6.15 36.17
C GLU A 322 9.14 -6.24 35.83
N GLY A 323 9.53 -5.87 34.61
CA GLY A 323 10.92 -5.81 34.14
C GLY A 323 11.66 -4.51 34.46
N GLU A 324 11.00 -3.52 35.06
CA GLU A 324 11.57 -2.20 35.41
C GLU A 324 12.94 -2.25 36.13
N PRO A 325 13.20 -3.15 37.11
CA PRO A 325 14.50 -3.17 37.81
C PRO A 325 15.66 -3.71 36.97
N THR A 326 15.40 -4.28 35.79
CA THR A 326 16.43 -4.92 34.94
C THR A 326 16.90 -4.05 33.77
N MET A 327 16.25 -2.91 33.52
CA MET A 327 16.51 -2.06 32.36
C MET A 327 16.85 -0.63 32.77
N THR A 328 17.55 0.09 31.90
CA THR A 328 17.86 1.50 32.17
C THR A 328 16.58 2.35 32.12
N ARG A 329 16.55 3.45 32.86
CA ARG A 329 15.38 4.36 32.90
C ARG A 329 14.99 4.89 31.51
N GLU A 330 15.98 5.11 30.65
CA GLU A 330 15.79 5.60 29.28
C GLU A 330 15.19 4.52 28.36
N GLU A 331 15.68 3.28 28.47
CA GLU A 331 15.13 2.15 27.71
C GLU A 331 13.70 1.81 28.16
N PHE A 332 13.43 1.84 29.46
CA PHE A 332 12.09 1.65 30.01
C PHE A 332 11.12 2.72 29.49
N ALA A 333 11.52 4.00 29.55
CA ALA A 333 10.71 5.10 29.07
C ALA A 333 10.38 4.96 27.58
N LYS A 334 11.35 4.53 26.77
CA LYS A 334 11.17 4.32 25.33
C LYS A 334 10.23 3.15 25.03
N MET A 335 10.45 1.99 25.65
CA MET A 335 9.57 0.83 25.47
C MET A 335 8.15 1.10 25.95
N LYS A 336 8.00 1.82 27.06
CA LYS A 336 6.70 2.23 27.58
C LYS A 336 5.97 3.14 26.58
N ALA A 337 6.65 4.15 26.05
CA ALA A 337 6.08 5.06 25.05
C ALA A 337 5.67 4.31 23.76
N GLU A 338 6.45 3.32 23.31
CA GLU A 338 6.10 2.49 22.15
C GLU A 338 4.83 1.66 22.39
N LEU A 339 4.70 1.03 23.57
CA LEU A 339 3.49 0.27 23.95
C LEU A 339 2.26 1.17 24.12
N GLU A 340 2.42 2.35 24.73
CA GLU A 340 1.36 3.35 24.86
C GLU A 340 0.88 3.83 23.47
N ALA A 341 1.79 3.99 22.51
CA ALA A 341 1.43 4.31 21.13
C ALA A 341 0.66 3.18 20.43
N GLU A 342 1.06 1.91 20.60
CA GLU A 342 0.35 0.74 20.06
C GLU A 342 -1.07 0.65 20.65
N TYR A 343 -1.19 0.86 21.96
CA TYR A 343 -2.47 0.92 22.66
C TYR A 343 -3.36 2.04 22.11
N LEU A 344 -2.83 3.26 22.00
CA LEU A 344 -3.57 4.44 21.53
C LEU A 344 -4.04 4.28 20.08
N ALA A 345 -3.25 3.66 19.22
CA ALA A 345 -3.65 3.37 17.84
C ALA A 345 -4.87 2.42 17.80
N THR A 346 -4.82 1.34 18.59
CA THR A 346 -5.94 0.39 18.72
C THR A 346 -7.18 1.04 19.32
N PHE A 347 -6.98 1.93 20.29
CA PHE A 347 -8.03 2.71 20.92
C PHE A 347 -8.74 3.63 19.94
N LYS A 348 -7.99 4.46 19.21
CA LYS A 348 -8.53 5.36 18.18
C LYS A 348 -9.30 4.60 17.10
N LYS A 349 -8.77 3.46 16.66
CA LYS A 349 -9.46 2.58 15.71
C LYS A 349 -10.79 2.07 16.27
N THR A 350 -10.81 1.64 17.53
CA THR A 350 -12.04 1.19 18.20
C THR A 350 -13.09 2.30 18.25
N VAL A 351 -12.70 3.50 18.70
CA VAL A 351 -13.58 4.68 18.75
C VAL A 351 -14.14 5.00 17.36
N ALA A 352 -13.28 5.05 16.34
CA ALA A 352 -13.71 5.31 14.96
C ALA A 352 -14.74 4.28 14.46
N MET A 353 -14.55 3.00 14.76
CA MET A 353 -15.50 1.94 14.37
C MET A 353 -16.85 2.05 15.07
N HIS A 354 -16.87 2.42 16.35
CA HIS A 354 -18.13 2.63 17.10
C HIS A 354 -18.84 3.89 16.60
N GLY A 355 -18.11 4.97 16.36
CA GLY A 355 -18.66 6.21 15.82
C GLY A 355 -19.27 5.98 14.44
N LEU A 356 -18.55 5.30 13.54
CA LEU A 356 -19.03 4.99 12.20
C LEU A 356 -20.32 4.16 12.19
N PHE A 357 -20.48 3.22 13.14
CA PHE A 357 -21.71 2.45 13.30
C PHE A 357 -22.91 3.38 13.63
N LEU A 358 -22.74 4.29 14.59
CA LEU A 358 -23.78 5.25 14.98
C LEU A 358 -24.09 6.25 13.87
N THR A 359 -23.06 6.81 13.23
CA THR A 359 -23.22 7.73 12.09
C THR A 359 -24.01 7.06 10.97
N ARG A 360 -23.73 5.78 10.65
CA ARG A 360 -24.52 5.05 9.65
C ARG A 360 -25.98 4.91 10.02
N LEU A 361 -26.29 4.58 11.28
CA LEU A 361 -27.68 4.52 11.75
C LEU A 361 -28.37 5.89 11.66
N ALA A 362 -27.70 6.96 12.09
CA ALA A 362 -28.22 8.31 12.05
C ALA A 362 -28.46 8.84 10.62
N THR A 363 -27.60 8.47 9.66
CA THR A 363 -27.76 8.85 8.25
C THR A 363 -28.81 8.03 7.50
N HIS A 364 -29.19 6.86 8.02
CA HIS A 364 -30.11 5.96 7.33
C HIS A 364 -31.55 6.51 7.39
N PRO A 365 -32.28 6.60 6.27
CA PRO A 365 -33.58 7.29 6.22
C PRO A 365 -34.66 6.67 7.12
N VAL A 366 -34.60 5.35 7.36
CA VAL A 366 -35.55 4.63 8.23
C VAL A 366 -35.00 4.37 9.64
N LEU A 367 -33.83 3.73 9.77
CA LEU A 367 -33.24 3.35 11.06
C LEU A 367 -32.98 4.53 12.02
N LYS A 368 -32.80 5.75 11.51
CA LYS A 368 -32.62 6.95 12.35
C LYS A 368 -33.83 7.25 13.24
N ASP A 369 -35.02 6.82 12.84
CA ASP A 369 -36.29 7.05 13.54
C ASP A 369 -36.65 5.89 14.48
N ASP A 370 -35.75 4.91 14.66
CA ASP A 370 -35.99 3.77 15.54
C ASP A 370 -36.07 4.15 17.02
N SER A 371 -37.05 3.60 17.73
CA SER A 371 -37.28 3.92 19.15
C SER A 371 -36.14 3.45 20.06
N ASN A 372 -35.53 2.29 19.79
CA ASN A 372 -34.39 1.80 20.57
C ASN A 372 -33.15 2.64 20.31
N PHE A 373 -32.98 3.12 19.08
CA PHE A 373 -31.91 4.06 18.74
C PHE A 373 -32.07 5.41 19.45
N GLN A 374 -33.29 5.95 19.51
CA GLN A 374 -33.58 7.17 20.29
C GLN A 374 -33.29 6.96 21.79
N ILE A 375 -33.75 5.84 22.38
CA ILE A 375 -33.44 5.48 23.77
C ILE A 375 -31.93 5.39 23.98
N PHE A 376 -31.20 4.77 23.04
CA PHE A 376 -29.75 4.66 23.09
C PHE A 376 -29.06 6.03 23.12
N LEU A 377 -29.61 7.05 22.45
CA LEU A 377 -29.03 8.40 22.41
C LEU A 377 -29.46 9.31 23.57
N GLU A 378 -30.67 9.14 24.12
CA GLU A 378 -31.21 10.05 25.13
C GLU A 378 -31.14 9.55 26.58
N TYR A 379 -31.05 8.23 26.81
CA TYR A 379 -31.20 7.69 28.17
C TYR A 379 -29.98 8.01 29.06
N GLN A 380 -30.16 8.85 30.09
CA GLN A 380 -29.08 9.45 30.88
C GLN A 380 -28.79 8.78 32.25
N ASP A 381 -29.13 7.50 32.46
CA ASP A 381 -28.83 6.84 33.74
C ASP A 381 -27.31 6.66 33.98
N ALA A 382 -26.88 6.84 35.23
CA ALA A 382 -25.47 6.83 35.63
C ALA A 382 -24.80 5.46 35.47
N ASN A 383 -25.61 4.39 35.44
CA ASN A 383 -25.16 3.01 35.24
C ASN A 383 -25.30 2.52 33.78
N GLY A 384 -25.65 3.41 32.85
CA GLY A 384 -25.98 3.07 31.46
C GLY A 384 -27.38 2.47 31.31
N LEU A 385 -27.70 1.95 30.13
CA LEU A 385 -28.86 1.08 29.97
C LEU A 385 -28.51 -0.20 30.74
N ASN A 386 -29.18 -0.47 31.87
CA ASN A 386 -28.98 -1.66 32.71
C ASN A 386 -29.38 -2.96 31.98
N ILE A 387 -28.81 -3.21 30.81
CA ILE A 387 -29.04 -4.35 29.95
C ILE A 387 -28.28 -5.51 30.58
N ARG A 388 -29.02 -6.56 30.94
CA ARG A 388 -28.43 -7.80 31.46
C ARG A 388 -27.40 -8.31 30.45
N GLY A 389 -26.12 -8.30 30.82
CA GLY A 389 -25.06 -8.88 29.99
C GLY A 389 -25.40 -10.32 29.62
N LYS A 390 -25.29 -10.67 28.33
CA LYS A 390 -25.57 -12.03 27.85
C LYS A 390 -24.72 -13.04 28.62
N ASN A 391 -25.35 -14.03 29.24
CA ASN A 391 -24.66 -15.10 29.97
C ASN A 391 -23.72 -15.87 29.02
N LYS A 392 -22.67 -16.54 29.55
CA LYS A 392 -21.75 -17.35 28.70
C LYS A 392 -22.50 -18.35 27.80
N LYS A 393 -23.63 -18.89 28.27
CA LYS A 393 -24.53 -19.75 27.48
C LYS A 393 -25.24 -19.00 26.35
N GLU A 394 -25.76 -17.80 26.60
CA GLU A 394 -26.44 -16.96 25.58
C GLU A 394 -25.44 -16.39 24.55
N LYS A 395 -24.20 -16.10 24.96
CA LYS A 395 -23.11 -15.76 24.04
C LYS A 395 -22.76 -16.96 23.17
N LEU A 396 -22.66 -18.15 23.76
CA LEU A 396 -22.43 -19.39 23.01
C LEU A 396 -23.62 -19.75 22.11
N GLU A 397 -24.85 -19.47 22.53
CA GLU A 397 -26.06 -19.65 21.74
C GLU A 397 -26.14 -18.64 20.59
N SER A 398 -25.73 -17.39 20.77
CA SER A 398 -25.61 -16.42 19.70
C SER A 398 -24.52 -16.81 18.70
N ILE A 399 -23.39 -17.34 19.18
CA ILE A 399 -22.34 -17.94 18.35
C ILE A 399 -22.90 -19.18 17.61
N TRP A 400 -23.60 -20.07 18.31
CA TRP A 400 -24.24 -21.26 17.74
C TRP A 400 -25.34 -20.92 16.74
N LYS A 401 -26.13 -19.86 16.96
CA LYS A 401 -27.08 -19.33 15.98
C LYS A 401 -26.34 -18.83 14.75
N ARG A 402 -25.23 -18.10 14.90
CA ARG A 402 -24.42 -17.66 13.75
C ARG A 402 -23.78 -18.84 12.98
N PHE A 403 -23.39 -19.92 13.66
CA PHE A 403 -22.89 -21.14 13.02
C PHE A 403 -24.01 -22.05 12.49
N SER A 404 -25.18 -22.10 13.12
CA SER A 404 -26.37 -22.82 12.65
C SER A 404 -27.01 -22.07 11.48
N THR A 405 -26.88 -20.75 11.41
CA THR A 405 -27.15 -19.96 10.20
C THR A 405 -26.28 -20.43 9.05
N SER A 406 -25.10 -21.04 9.25
CA SER A 406 -24.37 -21.70 8.15
C SER A 406 -24.94 -23.08 7.74
N ALA A 407 -25.69 -23.76 8.61
CA ALA A 407 -26.44 -24.98 8.27
C ALA A 407 -27.82 -24.65 7.67
N ASP A 408 -28.49 -23.61 8.19
CA ASP A 408 -29.65 -22.95 7.59
C ASP A 408 -29.27 -22.24 6.29
N GLU A 409 -28.03 -21.78 6.10
CA GLU A 409 -27.52 -21.25 4.82
C GLU A 409 -27.49 -22.37 3.78
N VAL A 410 -27.19 -23.60 4.16
CA VAL A 410 -27.30 -24.77 3.27
C VAL A 410 -28.77 -25.15 3.03
N LEU A 411 -29.65 -25.09 4.03
CA LEU A 411 -31.08 -25.40 3.86
C LEU A 411 -31.87 -24.32 3.08
N LEU A 412 -31.64 -23.05 3.36
CA LEU A 412 -32.20 -21.86 2.70
C LEU A 412 -31.47 -21.51 1.39
N SER A 413 -30.27 -22.07 1.12
CA SER A 413 -29.67 -21.98 -0.22
C SER A 413 -30.49 -22.73 -1.28
N ASN A 414 -31.16 -23.82 -0.89
CA ASN A 414 -32.02 -24.60 -1.77
C ASN A 414 -33.43 -24.00 -1.94
N GLN A 415 -33.79 -23.03 -1.09
CA GLN A 415 -35.04 -22.30 -1.23
C GLN A 415 -34.82 -21.19 -2.26
N LYS A 416 -35.43 -21.36 -3.43
CA LYS A 416 -35.45 -20.33 -4.47
C LYS A 416 -36.29 -19.15 -4.02
N ASP A 417 -35.75 -17.96 -4.23
CA ASP A 417 -36.50 -16.74 -4.00
C ASP A 417 -37.60 -16.63 -5.07
N SER A 418 -38.78 -16.17 -4.68
CA SER A 418 -39.86 -15.93 -5.64
C SER A 418 -39.50 -14.84 -6.64
N GLU A 419 -38.59 -13.92 -6.29
CA GLU A 419 -38.18 -12.80 -7.13
C GLU A 419 -36.82 -13.05 -7.80
N PRO A 420 -36.76 -13.07 -9.15
CA PRO A 420 -35.52 -13.36 -9.89
C PRO A 420 -34.36 -12.39 -9.60
N PHE A 421 -34.67 -11.14 -9.26
CA PHE A 421 -33.67 -10.12 -8.91
C PHE A 421 -32.88 -10.54 -7.68
N PHE A 422 -33.56 -10.91 -6.59
CA PHE A 422 -32.90 -11.26 -5.33
C PHE A 422 -32.16 -12.59 -5.39
N GLU A 423 -32.62 -13.53 -6.23
CA GLU A 423 -31.86 -14.76 -6.48
C GLU A 423 -30.54 -14.48 -7.22
N HIS A 424 -30.55 -13.57 -8.20
CA HIS A 424 -29.33 -13.13 -8.87
C HIS A 424 -28.37 -12.43 -7.90
N GLU A 425 -28.87 -11.47 -7.12
CA GLU A 425 -28.09 -10.72 -6.14
C GLU A 425 -27.52 -11.63 -5.04
N LYS A 426 -28.28 -12.65 -4.60
CA LYS A 426 -27.79 -13.67 -3.66
C LYS A 426 -26.57 -14.40 -4.19
N ASN A 427 -26.65 -14.91 -5.42
CA ASN A 427 -25.53 -15.62 -6.04
C ASN A 427 -24.31 -14.71 -6.19
N TYR A 428 -24.51 -13.47 -6.66
CA TYR A 428 -23.46 -12.48 -6.78
C TYR A 428 -22.80 -12.15 -5.42
N LEU A 429 -23.59 -11.87 -4.39
CA LEU A 429 -23.08 -11.53 -3.05
C LEU A 429 -22.34 -12.69 -2.39
N VAL A 430 -22.77 -13.94 -2.60
CA VAL A 430 -22.07 -15.12 -2.09
C VAL A 430 -20.70 -15.27 -2.74
N GLU A 431 -20.62 -15.13 -4.07
CA GLU A 431 -19.35 -15.18 -4.81
C GLU A 431 -18.44 -14.02 -4.42
N TYR A 432 -18.96 -12.79 -4.41
CA TYR A 432 -18.23 -11.59 -4.03
C TYR A 432 -17.71 -11.67 -2.58
N TYR A 433 -18.54 -12.10 -1.64
CA TYR A 433 -18.12 -12.35 -0.25
C TYR A 433 -17.00 -13.39 -0.19
N GLY A 434 -17.09 -14.47 -0.98
CA GLY A 434 -16.04 -15.49 -1.09
C GLY A 434 -14.70 -14.88 -1.47
N HIS A 435 -14.68 -14.04 -2.51
CA HIS A 435 -13.48 -13.34 -2.96
C HIS A 435 -12.93 -12.36 -1.93
N VAL A 436 -13.79 -11.52 -1.33
CA VAL A 436 -13.35 -10.53 -0.33
C VAL A 436 -12.82 -11.23 0.92
N ARG A 437 -13.50 -12.28 1.41
CA ARG A 437 -13.06 -13.08 2.57
C ARG A 437 -11.70 -13.72 2.31
N GLU A 438 -11.50 -14.28 1.12
CA GLU A 438 -10.22 -14.87 0.73
C GLU A 438 -9.12 -13.81 0.65
N ALA A 439 -9.40 -12.65 0.04
CA ALA A 439 -8.46 -11.53 -0.02
C ALA A 439 -8.08 -11.04 1.38
N THR A 440 -9.05 -10.86 2.29
CA THR A 440 -8.80 -10.51 3.70
C THR A 440 -7.88 -11.53 4.37
N SER A 441 -8.16 -12.83 4.22
CA SER A 441 -7.34 -13.89 4.83
C SER A 441 -5.91 -13.90 4.27
N ARG A 442 -5.74 -13.66 2.97
CA ARG A 442 -4.42 -13.56 2.33
C ARG A 442 -3.66 -12.33 2.82
N SER A 443 -4.34 -11.19 2.96
CA SER A 443 -3.76 -9.95 3.50
C SER A 443 -3.30 -10.13 4.94
N ASP A 444 -4.12 -10.75 5.80
CA ASP A 444 -3.75 -11.03 7.20
C ASP A 444 -2.52 -11.95 7.29
N LYS A 445 -2.44 -12.97 6.43
CA LYS A 445 -1.25 -13.84 6.34
C LYS A 445 -0.02 -13.05 5.88
N MET A 446 -0.15 -12.19 4.86
CA MET A 446 0.93 -11.35 4.37
C MET A 446 1.49 -10.45 5.48
N THR A 447 0.62 -9.71 6.18
CA THR A 447 1.03 -8.87 7.33
C THR A 447 1.75 -9.71 8.40
N LYS A 448 1.23 -10.90 8.72
CA LYS A 448 1.90 -11.80 9.67
C LYS A 448 3.30 -12.22 9.19
N HIS A 449 3.46 -12.53 7.91
CA HIS A 449 4.76 -12.89 7.35
C HIS A 449 5.75 -11.72 7.33
N LEU A 450 5.31 -10.50 7.01
CA LEU A 450 6.14 -9.29 7.08
C LEU A 450 6.62 -9.02 8.52
N LYS A 451 5.73 -9.17 9.50
CA LYS A 451 6.10 -9.06 10.92
C LYS A 451 7.14 -10.12 11.32
N ASN A 452 6.91 -11.37 10.94
CA ASN A 452 7.88 -12.45 11.18
C ASN A 452 9.23 -12.19 10.51
N MET A 453 9.25 -11.60 9.31
CA MET A 453 10.48 -11.22 8.62
C MET A 453 11.29 -10.21 9.45
N SER A 454 10.62 -9.18 9.99
CA SER A 454 11.25 -8.21 10.89
C SER A 454 11.85 -8.89 12.13
N ASP A 455 11.13 -9.84 12.73
CA ASP A 455 11.63 -10.59 13.89
C ASP A 455 12.85 -11.46 13.56
N VAL A 456 12.89 -12.06 12.36
CA VAL A 456 14.06 -12.81 11.89
C VAL A 456 15.25 -11.89 11.64
N MET A 457 15.04 -10.74 10.99
CA MET A 457 16.09 -9.74 10.77
C MET A 457 16.68 -9.25 12.09
N MET A 458 15.86 -9.10 13.14
CA MET A 458 16.32 -8.76 14.49
C MET A 458 17.29 -9.81 15.05
N LYS A 459 16.98 -11.10 14.90
CA LYS A 459 17.84 -12.20 15.36
C LYS A 459 19.15 -12.28 14.57
N ILE A 460 19.10 -11.99 13.27
CA ILE A 460 20.30 -11.92 12.43
C ILE A 460 21.18 -10.76 12.89
N CYS A 461 20.59 -9.59 13.14
CA CYS A 461 21.29 -8.40 13.63
C CYS A 461 22.06 -8.69 14.93
N SER A 462 21.38 -9.24 15.95
CA SER A 462 22.02 -9.55 17.24
C SER A 462 23.12 -10.61 17.13
N SER A 463 22.94 -11.59 16.23
CA SER A 463 23.96 -12.61 15.96
C SER A 463 25.19 -12.00 15.28
N LEU A 464 25.00 -11.09 14.33
CA LEU A 464 26.09 -10.38 13.65
C LEU A 464 26.82 -9.41 14.59
N GLU A 465 26.12 -8.71 15.48
CA GLU A 465 26.73 -7.87 16.51
C GLU A 465 27.64 -8.68 17.43
N THR A 466 27.15 -9.84 17.89
CA THR A 466 27.92 -10.76 18.72
C THR A 466 29.16 -11.26 17.98
N LEU A 467 29.02 -11.66 16.71
CA LEU A 467 30.13 -12.11 15.88
C LEU A 467 31.17 -10.99 15.66
N GLY A 468 30.70 -9.78 15.36
CA GLY A 468 31.56 -8.60 15.17
C GLY A 468 32.34 -8.23 16.43
N GLY A 469 31.76 -8.44 17.62
CA GLY A 469 32.43 -8.22 18.90
C GLY A 469 33.48 -9.27 19.27
N ILE A 470 33.33 -10.50 18.78
CA ILE A 470 34.30 -11.60 19.00
C ILE A 470 35.48 -11.53 18.01
N GLU A 471 35.25 -10.94 16.83
CA GLU A 471 36.22 -10.91 15.75
C GLU A 471 37.49 -10.12 16.11
N LYS A 472 38.65 -10.74 15.89
CA LYS A 472 39.96 -10.17 16.25
C LYS A 472 40.47 -9.19 15.20
N SER A 473 40.13 -9.43 13.93
CA SER A 473 40.51 -8.52 12.85
C SER A 473 39.65 -7.26 12.91
N THR A 474 40.28 -6.12 13.19
CA THR A 474 39.59 -4.83 13.30
C THR A 474 38.78 -4.47 12.05
N GLU A 475 39.29 -4.78 10.86
CA GLU A 475 38.60 -4.46 9.60
C GLU A 475 37.41 -5.41 9.32
N LEU A 476 37.54 -6.68 9.68
CA LEU A 476 36.43 -7.63 9.57
C LEU A 476 35.34 -7.35 10.60
N SER A 477 35.72 -7.05 11.84
CA SER A 477 34.82 -6.62 12.92
C SER A 477 34.00 -5.40 12.49
N LYS A 478 34.65 -4.34 11.99
CA LYS A 478 33.97 -3.15 11.43
C LYS A 478 32.99 -3.51 10.31
N THR A 479 33.39 -4.38 9.40
CA THR A 479 32.55 -4.78 8.25
C THR A 479 31.32 -5.56 8.73
N VAL A 480 31.49 -6.52 9.64
CA VAL A 480 30.39 -7.33 10.20
C VAL A 480 29.40 -6.45 10.98
N LEU A 481 29.91 -5.53 11.81
CA LEU A 481 29.07 -4.57 12.53
C LEU A 481 28.32 -3.63 11.57
N LYS A 482 28.94 -3.26 10.44
CA LYS A 482 28.26 -2.47 9.40
C LYS A 482 27.12 -3.24 8.72
N VAL A 483 27.30 -4.54 8.50
CA VAL A 483 26.24 -5.42 7.99
C VAL A 483 25.12 -5.56 9.02
N ALA A 484 25.46 -5.74 10.31
CA ALA A 484 24.47 -5.78 11.39
C ALA A 484 23.61 -4.50 11.44
N GLU A 485 24.26 -3.33 11.42
CA GLU A 485 23.57 -2.02 11.37
C GLU A 485 22.64 -1.91 10.15
N THR A 486 23.04 -2.50 9.01
CA THR A 486 22.21 -2.52 7.80
C THR A 486 20.97 -3.39 7.98
N TYR A 487 21.09 -4.57 8.60
CA TYR A 487 19.94 -5.41 8.96
C TYR A 487 19.01 -4.72 9.98
N GLU A 488 19.56 -3.96 10.94
CA GLU A 488 18.75 -3.18 11.88
C GLU A 488 17.88 -2.13 11.15
N ARG A 489 18.46 -1.45 10.15
CA ARG A 489 17.72 -0.50 9.31
C ARG A 489 16.65 -1.20 8.46
N CYS A 490 16.98 -2.32 7.83
CA CYS A 490 16.02 -3.12 7.04
C CYS A 490 14.85 -3.61 7.91
N ARG A 491 15.15 -4.12 9.12
CA ARG A 491 14.15 -4.53 10.11
C ARG A 491 13.11 -3.44 10.39
N LYS A 492 13.58 -2.20 10.65
CA LYS A 492 12.70 -1.06 10.95
C LYS A 492 11.79 -0.71 9.76
N LEU A 493 12.27 -0.89 8.54
CA LEU A 493 11.45 -0.70 7.34
C LEU A 493 10.39 -1.77 7.20
N GLU A 494 10.78 -3.04 7.29
CA GLU A 494 9.85 -4.17 7.22
C GLU A 494 8.74 -4.07 8.28
N ALA A 495 9.11 -3.69 9.51
CA ALA A 495 8.15 -3.45 10.58
C ALA A 495 7.15 -2.33 10.22
N ARG A 496 7.63 -1.23 9.64
CA ARG A 496 6.76 -0.12 9.20
C ARG A 496 5.85 -0.54 8.06
N VAL A 497 6.40 -1.22 7.05
CA VAL A 497 5.65 -1.73 5.90
C VAL A 497 4.55 -2.68 6.36
N SER A 498 4.86 -3.61 7.27
CA SER A 498 3.87 -4.50 7.89
C SER A 498 2.73 -3.71 8.55
N SER A 499 3.04 -2.69 9.36
CA SER A 499 2.03 -1.87 10.05
C SER A 499 1.18 -1.07 9.06
N ASP A 500 1.79 -0.48 8.03
CA ASP A 500 1.08 0.27 7.00
C ASP A 500 0.12 -0.62 6.21
N PHE A 501 0.54 -1.85 5.85
CA PHE A 501 -0.33 -2.82 5.17
C PHE A 501 -1.48 -3.29 6.06
N ASP A 502 -1.25 -3.52 7.35
CA ASP A 502 -2.33 -3.91 8.26
C ASP A 502 -3.40 -2.83 8.36
N LEU A 503 -2.98 -1.57 8.53
CA LEU A 503 -3.86 -0.43 8.72
C LEU A 503 -4.60 0.01 7.46
N LYS A 504 -3.95 -0.07 6.28
CA LYS A 504 -4.52 0.47 5.03
C LYS A 504 -5.15 -0.58 4.14
N LEU A 505 -4.63 -1.80 4.13
CA LEU A 505 -5.13 -2.86 3.25
C LEU A 505 -5.97 -3.86 4.02
N SER A 506 -5.39 -4.49 5.05
CA SER A 506 -6.09 -5.54 5.80
C SER A 506 -7.34 -5.00 6.49
N ASP A 507 -7.27 -3.82 7.11
CA ASP A 507 -8.44 -3.17 7.72
C ASP A 507 -9.54 -2.82 6.73
N THR A 508 -9.19 -2.30 5.55
CA THR A 508 -10.16 -2.00 4.50
C THR A 508 -10.83 -3.27 3.97
N LEU A 509 -10.08 -4.36 3.79
CA LEU A 509 -10.62 -5.65 3.38
C LEU A 509 -11.55 -6.25 4.46
N ARG A 510 -11.17 -6.18 5.75
CA ARG A 510 -12.04 -6.59 6.86
C ARG A 510 -13.32 -5.78 6.90
N TYR A 511 -13.24 -4.48 6.62
CA TYR A 511 -14.41 -3.61 6.53
C TYR A 511 -15.35 -4.04 5.41
N PHE A 512 -14.85 -4.21 4.18
CA PHE A 512 -15.69 -4.67 3.05
C PHE A 512 -16.25 -6.07 3.27
N MET A 513 -15.48 -6.97 3.89
CA MET A 513 -15.94 -8.30 4.24
C MET A 513 -17.17 -8.25 5.16
N ARG A 514 -17.17 -7.35 6.14
CA ARG A 514 -18.28 -7.19 7.10
C ARG A 514 -19.50 -6.53 6.48
N ASP A 515 -19.31 -5.51 5.65
CA ASP A 515 -20.41 -4.88 4.92
C ASP A 515 -21.07 -5.86 3.94
N THR A 516 -20.27 -6.68 3.26
CA THR A 516 -20.79 -7.72 2.37
C THR A 516 -21.53 -8.81 3.17
N GLN A 517 -21.04 -9.17 4.37
CA GLN A 517 -21.75 -10.07 5.26
C GLN A 517 -23.12 -9.50 5.67
N ALA A 518 -23.19 -8.22 6.04
CA ALA A 518 -24.46 -7.57 6.39
C ALA A 518 -25.47 -7.57 5.22
N ALA A 519 -24.99 -7.40 3.99
CA ALA A 519 -25.82 -7.53 2.79
C ALA A 519 -26.31 -8.97 2.57
N LYS A 520 -25.46 -9.98 2.82
CA LYS A 520 -25.91 -11.39 2.83
C LYS A 520 -26.97 -11.65 3.90
N ASP A 521 -26.77 -11.12 5.10
CA ASP A 521 -27.68 -11.30 6.24
C ASP A 521 -29.05 -10.68 5.97
N LEU A 522 -29.12 -9.58 5.20
CA LEU A 522 -30.38 -9.05 4.67
C LEU A 522 -31.12 -10.08 3.80
N LEU A 523 -30.44 -10.72 2.86
CA LEU A 523 -31.08 -11.69 1.98
C LEU A 523 -31.66 -12.87 2.78
N TYR A 524 -30.97 -13.29 3.84
CA TYR A 524 -31.49 -14.30 4.76
C TYR A 524 -32.68 -13.81 5.58
N ARG A 525 -32.64 -12.57 6.09
CA ARG A 525 -33.76 -11.98 6.84
C ARG A 525 -35.00 -11.80 5.99
N ARG A 526 -34.85 -11.50 4.69
CA ARG A 526 -35.97 -11.39 3.74
C ARG A 526 -36.60 -12.76 3.39
N LEU A 527 -35.84 -13.85 3.49
CA LEU A 527 -36.32 -15.22 3.21
C LEU A 527 -37.04 -15.87 4.41
N ARG A 528 -36.86 -15.33 5.62
CA ARG A 528 -37.62 -15.72 6.82
C ARG A 528 -39.00 -15.10 6.79
#